data_AF-A0A920EFM8-F1
#
_entry.id   AF-A0A920EFM8-F1
#
_cell.length_a   1.000
_cell.length_b   1.000
_cell.length_c   1.000
_cell.angle_alpha   90.00
_cell.angle_beta   90.00
_cell.angle_gamma   90.00
#
_symmetry.space_group_name_H-M   'P 1'
#
loop_
_entity.id
_entity.type
_entity.pdbx_description
1 polymer ?
#
loop_
_entity_poly.entity_id
_entity_poly.type
_entity_poly.pdbx_seq_one_letter_code
_entity_poly.pdbx_strand_id
1 'polypeptide(L)'
;MKILDGGMGIYLRESGAPFKQPEWSALALIEAPETVKNAHLAYVDAGADIITTNSYALVPFHIGEKRFYEDGPNLLARAGKLAADVREESNNGLIVASSIPPVFGSYEPEKFRPDEAVHLLNMFKDNL
;
A
#
# COMPACT_ATOMS: atom_id res chain seq x y z
N MET A 1 -15.94 -15.26 11.82
CA MET A 1 -15.01 -15.34 10.66
C MET A 1 -14.80 -13.92 10.15
N LYS A 2 -13.59 -13.57 9.70
CA LYS A 2 -13.26 -12.26 9.12
C LYS A 2 -12.64 -12.47 7.74
N ILE A 3 -13.00 -11.66 6.76
CA ILE A 3 -12.53 -11.76 5.36
C ILE A 3 -11.54 -10.64 5.07
N LEU A 4 -10.34 -10.99 4.58
CA LEU A 4 -9.35 -10.04 4.11
C LEU A 4 -9.66 -9.65 2.65
N ASP A 5 -9.27 -8.43 2.26
CA ASP A 5 -9.26 -8.02 0.87
C ASP A 5 -8.35 -8.86 -0.03
N GLY A 6 -8.47 -8.64 -1.33
CA GLY A 6 -7.67 -9.33 -2.34
C GLY A 6 -6.41 -8.56 -2.74
N GLY A 7 -5.76 -9.04 -3.81
CA GLY A 7 -4.55 -8.41 -4.34
C GLY A 7 -4.80 -7.04 -4.97
N MET A 8 -4.53 -5.96 -4.21
CA MET A 8 -4.63 -4.56 -4.65
C MET A 8 -3.97 -4.29 -6.01
N GLY A 9 -2.73 -4.75 -6.22
CA GLY A 9 -2.00 -4.49 -7.46
C GLY A 9 -2.66 -5.11 -8.70
N ILE A 10 -3.20 -6.32 -8.59
CA ILE A 10 -3.92 -6.97 -9.69
C ILE A 10 -5.22 -6.22 -9.96
N TYR A 11 -5.99 -5.90 -8.92
CA TYR A 11 -7.24 -5.15 -9.09
C TYR A 11 -7.02 -3.79 -9.77
N LEU A 12 -6.01 -3.03 -9.36
CA LEU A 12 -5.66 -1.75 -9.99
C LEU A 12 -5.30 -1.92 -11.47
N ARG A 13 -4.51 -2.95 -11.81
CA ARG A 13 -4.18 -3.25 -13.21
C ARG A 13 -5.42 -3.59 -14.03
N GLU A 14 -6.28 -4.48 -13.54
CA GLU A 14 -7.48 -4.93 -14.27
C GLU A 14 -8.55 -3.82 -14.37
N SER A 15 -8.58 -2.87 -13.43
CA SER A 15 -9.49 -1.71 -13.49
C SER A 15 -8.98 -0.57 -14.38
N GLY A 16 -7.79 -0.71 -14.98
CA GLY A 16 -7.18 0.30 -15.85
C GLY A 16 -6.55 1.48 -15.10
N ALA A 17 -6.32 1.36 -13.79
CA ALA A 17 -5.60 2.35 -13.01
C ALA A 17 -4.11 2.39 -13.42
N PRO A 18 -3.38 3.50 -13.15
CA PRO A 18 -1.96 3.58 -13.43
C PRO A 18 -1.19 2.42 -12.77
N PHE A 19 -0.60 1.55 -13.58
CA PHE A 19 0.14 0.38 -13.13
C PHE A 19 1.26 0.05 -14.11
N LYS A 20 2.52 0.23 -13.70
CA LYS A 20 3.70 -0.11 -14.52
C LYS A 20 4.91 -0.42 -13.65
N GLN A 21 5.90 -1.13 -14.18
CA GLN A 21 7.19 -1.28 -13.50
C GLN A 21 8.02 0.01 -13.63
N PRO A 22 8.84 0.38 -12.62
CA PRO A 22 9.07 -0.33 -11.36
C PRO A 22 8.05 -0.04 -10.25
N GLU A 23 7.19 0.97 -10.36
CA GLU A 23 6.34 1.42 -9.26
C GLU A 23 5.16 0.49 -8.90
N TRP A 24 4.72 -0.38 -9.81
CA TRP A 24 3.57 -1.26 -9.62
C TRP A 24 2.34 -0.50 -9.12
N SER A 25 1.74 -0.91 -8.00
CA SER A 25 0.55 -0.27 -7.41
C SER A 25 0.84 1.07 -6.75
N ALA A 26 2.10 1.41 -6.48
CA ALA A 26 2.46 2.75 -6.01
C ALA A 26 2.18 3.81 -7.08
N LEU A 27 2.23 3.44 -8.38
CA LEU A 27 1.94 4.40 -9.45
C LEU A 27 0.52 4.95 -9.36
N ALA A 28 -0.46 4.08 -9.12
CA ALA A 28 -1.85 4.50 -8.90
C ALA A 28 -1.96 5.46 -7.72
N LEU A 29 -1.25 5.22 -6.62
CA LEU A 29 -1.25 6.11 -5.46
C LEU A 29 -0.63 7.49 -5.77
N ILE A 30 0.39 7.53 -6.63
CA ILE A 30 1.10 8.75 -7.04
C ILE A 30 0.26 9.55 -8.03
N GLU A 31 -0.21 8.92 -9.10
CA GLU A 31 -0.80 9.59 -10.27
C GLU A 31 -2.33 9.71 -10.20
N ALA A 32 -3.02 8.78 -9.53
CA ALA A 32 -4.49 8.72 -9.49
C ALA A 32 -5.02 8.09 -8.18
N PRO A 33 -4.75 8.68 -7.00
CA PRO A 33 -5.09 8.09 -5.69
C PRO A 33 -6.56 7.70 -5.51
N GLU A 34 -7.47 8.35 -6.23
CA GLU A 34 -8.90 8.02 -6.27
C GLU A 34 -9.15 6.59 -6.77
N THR A 35 -8.31 6.07 -7.66
CA THR A 35 -8.39 4.67 -8.11
C THR A 35 -8.06 3.67 -6.99
N VAL A 36 -7.17 4.04 -6.07
CA VAL A 36 -6.84 3.25 -4.88
C VAL A 36 -8.02 3.23 -3.91
N LYS A 37 -8.65 4.39 -3.69
CA LYS A 37 -9.88 4.47 -2.88
C LYS A 37 -11.00 3.61 -3.46
N ASN A 38 -11.23 3.70 -4.77
CA ASN A 38 -12.24 2.90 -5.45
C ASN A 38 -11.94 1.40 -5.35
N ALA A 39 -10.67 0.99 -5.40
CA ALA A 39 -10.27 -0.40 -5.20
C ALA A 39 -10.58 -0.89 -3.78
N HIS A 40 -10.30 -0.08 -2.75
CA HIS A 40 -10.70 -0.40 -1.37
C HIS A 40 -12.22 -0.54 -1.24
N LEU A 41 -12.99 0.41 -1.76
CA LEU A 41 -14.46 0.37 -1.74
C LEU A 41 -14.99 -0.89 -2.43
N ALA A 42 -14.42 -1.26 -3.58
CA ALA A 42 -14.82 -2.48 -4.29
C ALA A 42 -14.59 -3.75 -3.45
N TYR A 43 -13.52 -3.82 -2.66
CA TYR A 43 -13.31 -4.94 -1.73
C TYR A 43 -14.29 -4.91 -0.57
N VAL A 44 -14.60 -3.74 -0.02
CA VAL A 44 -15.61 -3.59 1.03
C VAL A 44 -16.99 -4.01 0.52
N ASP A 45 -17.40 -3.55 -0.67
CA ASP A 45 -18.67 -3.91 -1.31
C ASP A 45 -18.76 -5.40 -1.63
N ALA A 46 -17.64 -6.05 -1.91
CA ALA A 46 -17.53 -7.50 -2.08
C ALA A 46 -17.60 -8.29 -0.75
N GLY A 47 -17.60 -7.61 0.40
CA GLY A 47 -17.73 -8.20 1.73
C GLY A 47 -16.45 -8.35 2.52
N ALA A 48 -15.37 -7.62 2.19
CA ALA A 48 -14.16 -7.61 3.00
C ALA A 48 -14.42 -6.97 4.37
N ASP A 49 -14.00 -7.66 5.43
CA ASP A 49 -13.98 -7.11 6.80
C ASP A 49 -12.68 -6.37 7.11
N ILE A 50 -11.62 -6.64 6.35
CA ILE A 50 -10.28 -6.10 6.55
C ILE A 50 -9.74 -5.67 5.18
N ILE A 51 -9.29 -4.42 5.07
CA ILE A 51 -8.54 -3.93 3.90
C ILE A 51 -7.09 -3.64 4.27
N THR A 52 -6.17 -3.82 3.32
CA THR A 52 -4.75 -3.51 3.49
C THR A 52 -4.38 -2.20 2.83
N THR A 53 -3.51 -1.39 3.44
CA THR A 53 -3.05 -0.14 2.80
C THR A 53 -2.27 -0.42 1.51
N ASN A 54 -2.41 0.44 0.48
CA ASN A 54 -1.63 0.33 -0.76
C ASN A 54 -0.18 0.85 -0.57
N SER A 55 0.57 0.19 0.29
CA SER A 55 1.91 0.60 0.73
C SER A 55 3.00 -0.44 0.40
N TYR A 56 2.65 -1.61 -0.13
CA TYR A 56 3.60 -2.68 -0.46
C TYR A 56 4.73 -2.24 -1.40
N ALA A 57 4.39 -1.45 -2.42
CA ALA A 57 5.36 -0.95 -3.39
C ALA A 57 6.02 0.39 -2.97
N LEU A 58 5.75 0.91 -1.77
CA LEU A 58 6.37 2.14 -1.26
C LEU A 58 7.73 1.86 -0.60
N VAL A 59 8.61 1.19 -1.33
CA VAL A 59 9.98 0.86 -0.89
C VAL A 59 10.99 1.39 -1.91
N PRO A 60 12.25 1.66 -1.50
CA PRO A 60 13.26 2.20 -2.41
C PRO A 60 13.42 1.41 -3.71
N PHE A 61 13.27 0.09 -3.63
CA PHE A 61 13.35 -0.81 -4.79
C PHE A 61 12.30 -0.50 -5.90
N HIS A 62 11.10 -0.05 -5.51
CA HIS A 62 9.99 0.17 -6.44
C HIS A 62 9.84 1.64 -6.84
N ILE A 63 10.00 2.57 -5.89
CA ILE A 63 9.79 4.00 -6.15
C ILE A 63 11.09 4.81 -6.30
N GLY A 64 12.24 4.17 -6.13
CA GLY A 64 13.57 4.79 -6.15
C GLY A 64 13.94 5.43 -4.82
N GLU A 65 15.24 5.38 -4.45
CA GLU A 65 15.74 5.91 -3.17
C GLU A 65 15.38 7.38 -2.97
N LYS A 66 15.62 8.23 -3.98
CA LYS A 66 15.35 9.67 -3.89
C LYS A 66 13.89 9.94 -3.51
N ARG A 67 12.93 9.34 -4.24
CA ARG A 67 11.49 9.52 -3.97
C ARG A 67 11.11 8.91 -2.63
N PHE A 68 11.67 7.75 -2.27
CA PHE A 68 11.40 7.15 -0.97
C PHE A 68 11.78 8.08 0.20
N TYR A 69 12.93 8.73 0.13
CA TYR A 69 13.36 9.64 1.20
C TYR A 69 12.68 11.02 1.13
N GLU A 70 12.40 11.56 -0.06
CA GLU A 70 11.78 12.88 -0.21
C GLU A 70 10.24 12.85 -0.04
N ASP A 71 9.58 11.87 -0.66
CA ASP A 71 8.11 11.78 -0.75
C ASP A 71 7.51 10.59 0.01
N GLY A 72 8.32 9.61 0.41
CA GLY A 72 7.86 8.37 1.05
C GLY A 72 6.93 8.58 2.25
N PRO A 73 7.25 9.48 3.21
CA PRO A 73 6.36 9.80 4.33
C PRO A 73 4.97 10.24 3.87
N ASN A 74 4.91 11.14 2.87
CA ASN A 74 3.65 11.66 2.34
C ASN A 74 2.87 10.57 1.57
N LEU A 75 3.55 9.69 0.84
CA LEU A 75 2.93 8.58 0.14
C LEU A 75 2.37 7.53 1.11
N LEU A 76 3.12 7.19 2.16
CA LEU A 76 2.66 6.29 3.22
C LEU A 76 1.43 6.88 3.94
N ALA A 77 1.51 8.13 4.38
CA ALA A 77 0.39 8.82 5.01
C ALA A 77 -0.84 8.89 4.08
N ARG A 78 -0.64 9.11 2.78
CA ARG A 78 -1.72 9.06 1.77
C ARG A 78 -2.34 7.66 1.68
N ALA A 79 -1.53 6.61 1.62
CA ALA A 79 -2.04 5.24 1.56
C ALA A 79 -2.86 4.88 2.81
N GLY A 80 -2.38 5.26 4.00
CA GLY A 80 -3.11 5.08 5.27
C GLY A 80 -4.41 5.89 5.29
N LYS A 81 -4.35 7.17 4.90
CA LYS A 81 -5.51 8.06 4.84
C LYS A 81 -6.60 7.52 3.92
N LEU A 82 -6.29 7.07 2.72
CA LEU A 82 -7.30 6.55 1.79
C LEU A 82 -8.03 5.32 2.36
N ALA A 83 -7.31 4.41 3.02
CA ALA A 83 -7.92 3.26 3.67
C ALA A 83 -8.76 3.67 4.89
N ALA A 84 -8.30 4.66 5.66
CA ALA A 84 -9.04 5.20 6.81
C ALA A 84 -10.33 5.93 6.37
N ASP A 85 -10.26 6.74 5.32
CA ASP A 85 -11.42 7.44 4.73
C ASP A 85 -12.47 6.40 4.27
N VAL A 86 -12.05 5.29 3.65
CA VAL A 86 -12.97 4.19 3.28
C VAL A 86 -13.60 3.55 4.51
N ARG A 87 -12.86 3.35 5.59
CA ARG A 87 -13.42 2.85 6.86
C ARG A 87 -14.46 3.79 7.44
N GLU A 88 -14.24 5.10 7.38
CA GLU A 88 -15.18 6.11 7.86
C GLU A 88 -16.45 6.18 7.00
N GLU A 89 -16.34 5.93 5.70
CA GLU A 89 -17.47 5.88 4.77
C GLU A 89 -18.23 4.55 4.80
N SER A 90 -17.59 3.50 5.32
CA SER A 90 -18.14 2.14 5.39
C SER A 90 -18.79 1.85 6.74
N ASN A 91 -19.63 0.80 6.80
CA ASN A 91 -20.31 0.40 8.02
C ASN A 91 -19.36 0.17 9.22
N ASN A 92 -19.89 0.35 10.43
CA ASN A 92 -19.19 0.12 11.70
C ASN A 92 -18.70 -1.34 11.82
N GLY A 93 -17.44 -1.58 11.44
CA GLY A 93 -16.80 -2.89 11.56
C GLY A 93 -15.62 -3.15 10.64
N LEU A 94 -15.37 -2.29 9.64
CA LEU A 94 -14.21 -2.42 8.76
C LEU A 94 -12.90 -2.20 9.53
N ILE A 95 -11.95 -3.10 9.35
CA ILE A 95 -10.60 -3.01 9.91
C ILE A 95 -9.64 -2.57 8.79
N VAL A 96 -8.72 -1.65 9.12
CA VAL A 96 -7.62 -1.28 8.24
C VAL A 96 -6.34 -1.90 8.78
N ALA A 97 -5.63 -2.63 7.93
CA ALA A 97 -4.33 -3.24 8.23
C ALA A 97 -3.22 -2.58 7.39
N SER A 98 -2.10 -2.25 8.02
CA SER A 98 -0.94 -1.72 7.30
C SER A 98 -0.20 -2.85 6.56
N SER A 99 -0.01 -2.69 5.25
CA SER A 99 0.81 -3.62 4.47
C SER A 99 2.29 -3.27 4.64
N ILE A 100 3.06 -4.14 5.30
CA ILE A 100 4.49 -3.92 5.52
C ILE A 100 5.27 -4.92 4.63
N PRO A 101 5.91 -4.47 3.55
CA PRO A 101 6.57 -5.34 2.57
C PRO A 101 7.99 -5.76 3.01
N PRO A 102 8.57 -6.78 2.36
CA PRO A 102 10.02 -6.97 2.32
C PRO A 102 10.70 -5.74 1.70
N VAL A 103 11.52 -5.04 2.48
CA VAL A 103 12.06 -3.71 2.10
C VAL A 103 13.20 -3.72 1.08
N PHE A 104 13.77 -4.89 0.76
CA PHE A 104 14.89 -5.06 -0.19
C PHE A 104 14.55 -5.93 -1.42
N GLY A 105 13.26 -6.18 -1.68
CA GLY A 105 12.82 -7.10 -2.72
C GLY A 105 12.14 -8.34 -2.16
N SER A 106 11.24 -8.92 -2.94
CA SER A 106 10.46 -10.09 -2.56
C SER A 106 11.19 -11.38 -2.94
N TYR A 107 11.16 -12.39 -2.07
CA TYR A 107 11.71 -13.73 -2.30
C TYR A 107 13.25 -13.80 -2.47
N GLU A 108 13.97 -12.76 -2.03
CA GLU A 108 15.44 -12.67 -2.12
C GLU A 108 16.05 -12.50 -0.71
N PRO A 109 15.99 -13.53 0.15
CA PRO A 109 16.43 -13.42 1.55
C PRO A 109 17.90 -13.00 1.70
N GLU A 110 18.75 -13.33 0.73
CA GLU A 110 20.16 -12.95 0.68
C GLU A 110 20.40 -11.44 0.52
N LYS A 111 19.39 -10.67 0.05
CA LYS A 111 19.48 -9.21 -0.05
C LYS A 111 19.08 -8.49 1.24
N PHE A 112 18.59 -9.21 2.24
CA PHE A 112 18.14 -8.59 3.49
C PHE A 112 19.33 -8.07 4.30
N ARG A 113 19.32 -6.77 4.60
CA ARG A 113 20.34 -6.10 5.43
C ARG A 113 19.68 -5.63 6.73
N PRO A 114 19.91 -6.32 7.88
CA PRO A 114 19.19 -6.04 9.12
C PRO A 114 19.30 -4.59 9.60
N ASP A 115 20.51 -4.01 9.55
CA ASP A 115 20.75 -2.65 10.05
C ASP A 115 20.02 -1.58 9.23
N GLU A 116 19.96 -1.76 7.92
CA GLU A 116 19.22 -0.86 7.02
C GLU A 116 17.70 -1.12 7.08
N ALA A 117 17.29 -2.37 7.30
CA ALA A 117 15.88 -2.74 7.37
C ALA A 117 15.14 -1.97 8.46
N VAL A 118 15.75 -1.81 9.64
CA VAL A 118 15.15 -1.08 10.76
C VAL A 118 14.80 0.36 10.36
N HIS A 119 15.71 1.03 9.66
CA HIS A 119 15.47 2.40 9.19
C HIS A 119 14.28 2.45 8.21
N LEU A 120 14.26 1.55 7.22
CA LEU A 120 13.18 1.51 6.23
C LEU A 120 11.83 1.14 6.88
N LEU A 121 11.81 0.20 7.83
CA LEU A 121 10.59 -0.20 8.53
C LEU A 121 10.06 0.87 9.49
N ASN A 122 10.95 1.69 10.08
CA ASN A 122 10.51 2.84 10.88
C ASN A 122 9.74 3.86 10.03
N MET A 123 10.10 4.03 8.74
CA MET A 123 9.31 4.88 7.84
C MET A 123 7.85 4.42 7.74
N PHE A 124 7.60 3.10 7.67
CA PHE A 124 6.23 2.57 7.64
C PHE A 124 5.54 2.75 8.98
N LYS A 125 6.23 2.42 10.09
CA LYS A 125 5.68 2.52 11.45
C LYS A 125 5.24 3.95 11.80
N ASP A 126 6.00 4.95 11.35
CA ASP A 126 5.78 6.33 11.75
C ASP A 126 4.77 7.07 10.84
N ASN A 127 4.42 6.50 9.67
CA ASN A 127 3.62 7.18 8.64
C ASN A 127 2.36 6.41 8.16
N LEU A 128 2.06 5.23 8.71
CA LEU A 128 0.81 4.47 8.47
C LEU A 128 0.00 4.32 9.75
#